data_AF-A0A1A8I1G7-F1
#
_entry.id   AF-A0A1A8I1G7-F1
#
_cell.length_a   1.000
_cell.length_b   1.000
_cell.length_c   1.000
_cell.angle_alpha   90.00
_cell.angle_beta   90.00
_cell.angle_gamma   90.00
#
_symmetry.space_group_name_H-M   'P 1'
#
loop_
_entity.id
_entity.type
_entity.pdbx_description
1 polymer ?
#
loop_
_entity_poly.entity_id
_entity_poly.type
_entity_poly.pdbx_seq_one_letter_code
_entity_poly.pdbx_strand_id
1 'polypeptide(L)'
;LGCYGAKSFLLRDGKKVLQCVYYENDQVLPRLIRGQVHRCVGNYDRARDVLICMSVRPGLSSEQKNAQEAVKASDAEMRALFKKLREV
;
A
#
# COMPACT_ATOMS: atom_id res chain seq x y z
N LEU A 1 -10.80 17.63 4.66
CA LEU A 1 -10.76 17.16 6.07
C LEU A 1 -11.87 16.14 6.19
N GLY A 2 -11.55 14.90 6.59
CA GLY A 2 -12.54 13.84 6.80
C GLY A 2 -13.33 14.07 8.10
N CYS A 3 -14.34 13.25 8.34
CA CYS A 3 -15.10 13.27 9.59
C CYS A 3 -14.12 13.14 10.78
N TYR A 4 -14.36 13.90 11.86
CA TYR A 4 -13.55 13.86 13.09
C TYR A 4 -12.06 14.22 12.91
N GLY A 5 -11.72 15.09 11.96
CA GLY A 5 -10.33 15.58 11.80
C GLY A 5 -9.41 14.64 11.05
N ALA A 6 -9.94 13.58 10.44
CA ALA A 6 -9.15 12.64 9.66
C ALA A 6 -8.53 13.31 8.41
N LYS A 7 -7.31 12.89 8.07
CA LYS A 7 -6.64 13.27 6.82
C LYS A 7 -6.77 12.17 5.79
N SER A 8 -7.23 12.53 4.60
CA SER A 8 -7.40 11.62 3.49
C SER A 8 -6.29 11.84 2.46
N PHE A 9 -5.74 10.75 1.93
CA PHE A 9 -4.74 10.80 0.88
C PHE A 9 -4.83 9.58 -0.04
N LEU A 10 -4.17 9.66 -1.20
CA LEU A 10 -4.14 8.57 -2.16
C LEU A 10 -2.78 7.89 -2.13
N LEU A 11 -2.77 6.58 -1.90
CA LEU A 11 -1.60 5.75 -2.11
C LEU A 11 -1.64 5.19 -3.53
N ARG A 12 -0.53 5.28 -4.27
CA ARG A 12 -0.43 4.81 -5.65
C ARG A 12 0.62 3.73 -5.77
N ASP A 13 0.26 2.65 -6.46
CA ASP A 13 1.17 1.61 -6.89
C ASP A 13 0.92 1.30 -8.38
N GLY A 14 1.84 1.76 -9.24
CA GLY A 14 1.65 1.75 -10.69
C GLY A 14 0.35 2.45 -11.12
N LYS A 15 -0.57 1.69 -11.73
CA LYS A 15 -1.90 2.18 -12.16
C LYS A 15 -2.97 2.05 -11.06
N LYS A 16 -2.67 1.37 -9.97
CA LYS A 16 -3.60 1.16 -8.86
C LYS A 16 -3.53 2.34 -7.90
N VAL A 17 -4.70 2.72 -7.40
CA VAL A 17 -4.86 3.81 -6.44
C VAL A 17 -5.71 3.28 -5.30
N LEU A 18 -5.27 3.53 -4.07
CA LEU A 18 -5.98 3.15 -2.86
C LEU A 18 -6.26 4.42 -2.04
N GLN A 19 -7.51 4.58 -1.60
CA GLN A 19 -7.89 5.67 -0.71
C GLN A 19 -7.42 5.34 0.71
N CYS A 20 -6.69 6.26 1.33
CA CYS A 20 -6.23 6.15 2.69
C CYS A 20 -6.88 7.21 3.58
N VAL A 21 -7.13 6.87 4.83
CA VAL A 21 -7.61 7.77 5.88
C VAL A 21 -6.70 7.61 7.09
N TYR A 22 -6.22 8.71 7.66
CA TYR A 22 -5.36 8.73 8.84
C TYR A 22 -5.95 9.66 9.90
N TYR A 23 -6.06 9.16 11.14
CA TYR A 23 -6.50 9.95 12.28
C TYR A 23 -5.26 10.43 13.04
N GLU A 24 -5.09 11.74 13.16
CA GLU A 24 -3.98 12.33 13.92
C GLU A 24 -4.32 12.26 15.41
N ASN A 25 -4.01 11.11 16.02
CA ASN A 25 -4.10 10.95 17.47
C ASN A 25 -2.78 11.45 18.09
N ASP A 26 -1.77 10.57 18.14
CA ASP A 26 -0.47 10.86 18.79
C ASP A 26 0.60 11.36 17.81
N GLN A 27 0.42 11.13 16.51
CA GLN A 27 1.38 11.49 15.47
C GLN A 27 0.70 12.28 14.36
N VAL A 28 1.42 13.31 13.89
CA VAL A 28 1.00 14.11 12.74
C VAL A 28 1.33 13.36 11.46
N LEU A 29 0.43 13.41 10.48
CA LEU A 29 0.66 12.85 9.16
C LEU A 29 1.89 13.54 8.54
N PRO A 30 2.95 12.79 8.14
CA PRO A 30 4.09 13.39 7.48
C PRO A 30 3.67 14.05 6.16
N ARG A 31 4.47 15.02 5.71
CA ARG A 31 4.22 15.69 4.43
C ARG A 31 4.33 14.69 3.28
N LEU A 32 3.20 14.39 2.65
CA LEU A 32 3.15 13.46 1.53
C LEU A 32 3.59 14.18 0.24
N ILE A 33 4.79 13.86 -0.25
CA ILE A 33 5.32 14.38 -1.51
C ILE A 33 5.11 13.34 -2.60
N ARG A 34 4.53 13.76 -3.72
CA ARG A 34 4.32 12.89 -4.88
C ARG A 34 5.66 12.32 -5.36
N GLY A 35 5.70 11.02 -5.61
CA GLY A 35 6.91 10.29 -6.02
C GLY A 35 7.71 9.71 -4.86
N GLN A 36 7.43 10.09 -3.61
CA GLN A 36 8.04 9.47 -2.45
C GLN A 36 7.24 8.25 -1.99
N VAL A 37 7.96 7.17 -1.68
CA VAL A 37 7.38 5.95 -1.12
C VAL A 37 7.11 6.18 0.36
N HIS A 38 5.89 5.81 0.79
CA HIS A 38 5.47 5.86 2.18
C HIS A 38 5.03 4.47 2.61
N ARG A 39 5.45 4.07 3.82
CA ARG A 39 4.91 2.89 4.48
C ARG A 39 3.64 3.29 5.23
N CYS A 40 2.53 2.69 4.82
CA CYS A 40 1.24 2.85 5.47
C CYS A 40 0.85 1.51 6.12
N VAL A 41 0.48 1.54 7.40
CA VAL A 41 0.02 0.37 8.14
C VAL A 41 -1.38 0.69 8.68
N GLY A 42 -2.33 -0.21 8.46
CA GLY A 42 -3.72 0.07 8.74
C GLY A 42 -4.65 -1.10 8.52
N ASN A 43 -5.92 -0.89 8.82
CA ASN A 43 -6.99 -1.83 8.53
C ASN A 43 -7.61 -1.49 7.18
N TYR A 44 -7.73 -2.48 6.30
CA TYR A 44 -8.36 -2.30 4.99
C TYR A 44 -9.84 -2.66 5.06
N ASP A 45 -10.70 -1.66 4.92
CA ASP A 45 -12.14 -1.85 4.75
C ASP A 45 -12.43 -2.16 3.28
N ARG A 46 -12.65 -3.45 3.01
CA ARG A 46 -12.90 -3.97 1.66
C ARG A 46 -14.25 -3.56 1.09
N ALA A 47 -15.23 -3.25 1.94
CA ALA A 47 -16.56 -2.81 1.48
C ALA A 47 -16.51 -1.37 0.96
N ARG A 48 -15.61 -0.55 1.53
CA ARG A 48 -15.42 0.85 1.15
C ARG A 48 -14.23 1.09 0.23
N ASP A 49 -13.38 0.09 0.06
CA ASP A 49 -12.08 0.19 -0.62
C ASP A 49 -11.18 1.29 -0.02
N VAL A 50 -11.14 1.33 1.32
CA VAL A 50 -10.39 2.34 2.08
C VAL A 50 -9.43 1.69 3.06
N LEU A 51 -8.18 2.13 3.06
CA LEU A 51 -7.21 1.81 4.10
C LEU A 51 -7.30 2.85 5.24
N ILE A 52 -7.72 2.39 6.41
CA ILE A 52 -7.68 3.18 7.65
C ILE A 52 -6.28 3.03 8.25
N CYS A 53 -5.42 3.98 7.95
CA CYS A 53 -4.03 4.05 8.38
C CYS A 53 -3.93 4.35 9.88
N MET A 54 -3.27 3.45 10.61
CA MET A 54 -2.83 3.65 11.99
C MET A 54 -1.42 4.26 12.06
N SER A 55 -0.58 4.03 11.04
CA SER A 55 0.77 4.60 10.96
C SER A 55 1.12 4.94 9.51
N VAL A 56 1.73 6.11 9.31
CA VAL A 56 2.27 6.56 8.03
C VAL A 56 3.66 7.13 8.26
N ARG A 57 4.66 6.60 7.56
CA ARG A 57 6.04 7.13 7.59
C ARG A 57 6.71 7.04 6.23
N PRO A 58 7.83 7.75 5.99
CA PRO A 58 8.67 7.48 4.82
C PRO A 58 9.02 5.99 4.73
N GLY A 59 8.89 5.43 3.54
CA GLY A 59 9.30 4.06 3.26
C GLY A 59 10.82 3.95 3.19
N LEU A 60 11.38 2.86 3.71
CA LEU A 60 12.80 2.57 3.56
C LEU A 60 13.07 1.98 2.17
N SER A 61 14.27 2.22 1.62
CA SER A 61 14.69 1.63 0.35
C SER A 61 14.71 0.10 0.41
N SER A 62 15.09 -0.47 1.55
CA SER A 62 15.04 -1.92 1.80
C SER A 62 13.62 -2.47 1.76
N GLU A 63 12.65 -1.76 2.32
CA GLU A 63 11.23 -2.17 2.29
C GLU A 63 10.69 -2.18 0.86
N GLN A 64 11.02 -1.15 0.07
CA GLN A 64 10.63 -1.09 -1.33
C GLN A 64 11.26 -2.22 -2.14
N LYS A 65 12.56 -2.46 -1.96
CA LYS A 65 13.28 -3.54 -2.66
C LYS A 65 12.71 -4.92 -2.30
N ASN A 66 12.52 -5.19 -1.02
CA ASN A 66 11.97 -6.46 -0.55
C ASN A 66 10.56 -6.69 -1.08
N ALA A 67 9.70 -5.66 -1.12
CA ALA A 67 8.36 -5.77 -1.68
C ALA A 67 8.40 -6.13 -3.18
N GLN A 68 9.26 -5.47 -3.95
CA GLN A 68 9.42 -5.77 -5.38
C GLN A 68 9.96 -7.19 -5.62
N GLU A 69 10.94 -7.63 -4.83
CA GLU A 69 11.50 -8.98 -4.93
C GLU A 69 10.47 -10.05 -4.57
N ALA A 70 9.67 -9.83 -3.52
CA ALA A 70 8.59 -10.74 -3.11
C ALA A 70 7.52 -10.88 -4.20
N VAL A 71 7.07 -9.78 -4.80
CA VAL A 71 6.11 -9.81 -5.92
C VAL A 71 6.71 -10.53 -7.12
N LYS A 72 7.97 -10.24 -7.47
CA LYS A 72 8.65 -10.90 -8.60
C LYS A 72 8.75 -12.42 -8.40
N ALA A 73 9.09 -12.87 -7.20
CA ALA A 73 9.16 -14.30 -6.88
C ALA A 73 7.78 -14.96 -6.97
N SER A 74 6.75 -14.34 -6.36
CA SER A 74 5.37 -14.83 -6.42
C SER A 74 4.86 -14.93 -7.86
N ASP A 75 5.10 -13.90 -8.68
CA ASP A 75 4.71 -13.88 -10.09
C ASP A 75 5.41 -14.97 -10.90
N ALA A 76 6.69 -15.23 -10.64
CA ALA A 76 7.45 -16.27 -11.31
C ALA A 76 6.88 -17.66 -11.02
N GLU A 77 6.62 -17.98 -9.75
CA GLU A 77 6.03 -19.26 -9.34
C GLU A 77 4.61 -19.43 -9.90
N MET A 78 3.78 -18.39 -9.82
CA MET A 78 2.42 -18.44 -10.36
C MET A 78 2.45 -18.71 -11.87
N ARG A 79 3.32 -18.04 -12.63
CA ARG A 79 3.49 -18.29 -14.07
C ARG A 79 3.97 -19.71 -14.37
N ALA A 80 4.90 -20.25 -13.58
CA ALA A 80 5.38 -21.62 -13.73
C ALA A 80 4.25 -22.64 -13.50
N LEU A 81 3.45 -22.44 -12.45
CA LEU A 81 2.27 -23.26 -12.16
C LEU A 81 1.25 -23.19 -13.30
N PHE A 82 0.91 -21.99 -13.78
CA PHE A 82 -0.03 -21.80 -14.88
C PHE A 82 0.42 -22.50 -16.17
N LYS A 83 1.72 -22.51 -16.48
CA LYS A 83 2.25 -23.25 -17.65
C LYS A 83 2.03 -24.74 -17.51
N LYS A 84 2.38 -25.32 -16.36
CA LYS A 84 2.17 -26.75 -16.08
C LYS A 84 0.70 -27.15 -16.18
N LEU A 85 -0.21 -26.30 -15.68
CA LEU A 85 -1.66 -26.55 -15.75
C LEU A 85 -2.24 -26.44 -17.15
N ARG A 86 -1.62 -25.69 -18.07
CA ARG A 86 -2.06 -25.59 -19.49
C ARG A 86 -1.49 -26.69 -20.38
N GLU A 87 -0.40 -27.33 -19.96
CA GLU A 87 0.25 -28.44 -20.67
C GLU A 87 -0.37 -29.81 -20.29
N VAL A 88 -1.39 -29.81 -19.42
CA VAL A 88 -2.31 -30.93 -19.14
C VAL A 88 -3.62 -30.70 -19.88
#